data_AF-A0A7X8DVT7-F1
#
_entry.id   AF-A0A7X8DVT7-F1
#
_cell.length_a   1.000
_cell.length_b   1.000
_cell.length_c   1.000
_cell.angle_alpha   90.00
_cell.angle_beta   90.00
_cell.angle_gamma   90.00
#
_symmetry.space_group_name_H-M   'P 1'
#
loop_
_entity.id
_entity.type
_entity.pdbx_description
1 polymer ?
#
loop_
_entity_poly.entity_id
_entity_poly.type
_entity_poly.pdbx_seq_one_letter_code
_entity_poly.pdbx_strand_id
1 'polypeptide(L)'
;MKDIKWNKVFSDFFNKYIEYLRMPLEEQAQYLENKKKYRLARRKYIRLKNYKKVIELSRLIADYKSLFIYQVKDNQIYEAMQTAELYELYKLGAPLCEKQGAIIKAAHMYSKFDYIKAASLYKQEKIWDKAADCYLKSNQWIRAIDCLEEIKSIEKYKEIYEKIEKIGEKLIEKQNYVEAIKLYVRINSLEKALELTKKINDKKTALMLYEKLAEDALNNKDFTKASLYFEMYDSSKAFKLYLQNNDISNAARLLLEQEKWEEAIHLFLKNEMEDKAIEIAQEKNNYQILLDYYKSNKNYDKVSWIYDVSHKAEEAIEYFKSENQTDYLIYFAKQLTAAKTAEILKEIGNYEQAAHYYLLDDNKEECTNCLKLAGKSPKEIQDYLFIKNYPA
;
A
#
# COMPACT_ATOMS: atom_id res chain seq x y z
N MET A 1 -94.45 -42.27 -16.58
CA MET A 1 -93.55 -43.45 -16.43
C MET A 1 -92.03 -43.13 -16.59
N LYS A 2 -91.55 -41.90 -16.33
CA LYS A 2 -90.10 -41.59 -16.31
C LYS A 2 -89.50 -41.41 -14.89
N ASP A 3 -90.32 -41.32 -13.85
CA ASP A 3 -89.85 -41.02 -12.49
C ASP A 3 -89.33 -42.23 -11.69
N ILE A 4 -89.69 -43.46 -12.05
CA ILE A 4 -89.27 -44.67 -11.31
C ILE A 4 -87.78 -45.01 -11.53
N LYS A 5 -87.16 -44.57 -12.63
CA LYS A 5 -85.74 -44.84 -12.90
C LYS A 5 -84.79 -44.00 -12.03
N TRP A 6 -85.19 -42.79 -11.64
CA TRP A 6 -84.36 -41.91 -10.81
C TRP A 6 -84.21 -42.44 -9.39
N ASN A 7 -85.30 -42.96 -8.80
CA ASN A 7 -85.26 -43.54 -7.45
C ASN A 7 -84.32 -44.74 -7.35
N LYS A 8 -84.26 -45.59 -8.39
CA LYS A 8 -83.35 -46.75 -8.41
C LYS A 8 -81.90 -46.34 -8.56
N VAL A 9 -81.58 -45.39 -9.46
CA VAL A 9 -80.21 -44.87 -9.64
C VAL A 9 -79.73 -44.15 -8.38
N PHE A 10 -80.60 -43.38 -7.74
CA PHE A 10 -80.30 -42.70 -6.48
C PHE A 10 -80.08 -43.71 -5.36
N SER A 11 -81.00 -44.67 -5.18
CA SER A 11 -80.84 -45.74 -4.17
C SER A 11 -79.55 -46.55 -4.39
N ASP A 12 -79.21 -46.90 -5.64
CA ASP A 12 -77.98 -47.66 -5.95
C ASP A 12 -76.72 -46.83 -5.69
N PHE A 13 -76.76 -45.52 -5.94
CA PHE A 13 -75.67 -44.61 -5.61
C PHE A 13 -75.48 -44.48 -4.09
N PHE A 14 -76.57 -44.31 -3.33
CA PHE A 14 -76.52 -44.22 -1.88
C PHE A 14 -76.11 -45.53 -1.23
N ASN A 15 -76.60 -46.68 -1.71
CA ASN A 15 -76.21 -47.99 -1.20
C ASN A 15 -74.70 -48.22 -1.38
N LYS A 16 -74.13 -47.90 -2.55
CA LYS A 16 -72.67 -47.98 -2.77
C LYS A 16 -71.87 -47.03 -1.87
N TYR A 17 -72.41 -45.85 -1.57
CA TYR A 17 -71.76 -44.91 -0.67
C TYR A 17 -71.83 -45.37 0.79
N ILE A 18 -72.97 -45.91 1.22
CA ILE A 18 -73.18 -46.50 2.55
C ILE A 18 -72.29 -47.73 2.74
N GLU A 19 -72.23 -48.63 1.75
CA GLU A 19 -71.31 -49.77 1.74
C GLU A 19 -69.86 -49.31 1.87
N TYR A 20 -69.44 -48.32 1.08
CA TYR A 20 -68.11 -47.72 1.19
C TYR A 20 -67.82 -47.19 2.61
N LEU A 21 -68.77 -46.48 3.23
CA LEU A 21 -68.58 -45.96 4.59
C LEU A 21 -68.54 -47.04 5.66
N ARG A 22 -69.18 -48.20 5.44
CA ARG A 22 -69.18 -49.36 6.34
C ARG A 22 -67.91 -50.20 6.27
N MET A 23 -67.15 -50.11 5.16
CA MET A 23 -65.90 -50.84 5.00
C MET A 23 -64.85 -50.42 6.05
N PRO A 24 -63.93 -51.30 6.47
CA PRO A 24 -62.72 -50.93 7.19
C PRO A 24 -61.91 -49.85 6.46
N LEU A 25 -61.15 -49.04 7.22
CA LEU A 25 -60.36 -47.93 6.67
C LEU A 25 -59.38 -48.35 5.57
N GLU A 26 -58.84 -49.56 5.63
CA GLU A 26 -57.92 -50.14 4.64
C GLU A 26 -58.63 -50.48 3.33
N GLU A 27 -59.76 -51.20 3.40
CA GLU A 27 -60.61 -51.47 2.24
C GLU A 27 -61.13 -50.18 1.60
N GLN A 28 -61.50 -49.19 2.41
CA GLN A 28 -61.85 -47.85 1.92
C GLN A 28 -60.70 -47.20 1.13
N ALA A 29 -59.44 -47.38 1.58
CA ALA A 29 -58.28 -46.82 0.90
C ALA A 29 -58.02 -47.52 -0.43
N GLN A 30 -58.03 -48.86 -0.44
CA GLN A 30 -57.88 -49.69 -1.65
C GLN A 30 -58.99 -49.43 -2.66
N TYR A 31 -60.25 -49.33 -2.21
CA TYR A 31 -61.38 -48.98 -3.07
C TYR A 31 -61.15 -47.62 -3.77
N LEU A 32 -60.70 -46.61 -3.03
CA LEU A 32 -60.40 -45.30 -3.60
C LEU A 32 -59.19 -45.32 -4.55
N GLU A 33 -58.16 -46.12 -4.25
CA GLU A 33 -56.97 -46.33 -5.09
C GLU A 33 -57.36 -46.98 -6.42
N ASN A 34 -58.15 -48.05 -6.39
CA ASN A 34 -58.68 -48.74 -7.58
C ASN A 34 -59.53 -47.82 -8.46
N LYS A 35 -60.22 -46.85 -7.86
CA LYS A 35 -60.98 -45.80 -8.56
C LYS A 35 -60.12 -44.61 -9.00
N LYS A 36 -58.79 -44.68 -8.89
CA LYS A 36 -57.81 -43.63 -9.19
C LYS A 36 -58.06 -42.31 -8.43
N LYS A 37 -58.77 -42.36 -7.29
CA LYS A 37 -59.02 -41.22 -6.40
C LYS A 37 -57.87 -41.07 -5.40
N TYR A 38 -56.64 -40.96 -5.91
CA TYR A 38 -55.40 -41.07 -5.14
C TYR A 38 -55.29 -40.07 -3.97
N ARG A 39 -55.78 -38.83 -4.13
CA ARG A 39 -55.78 -37.84 -3.03
C ARG A 39 -56.61 -38.30 -1.81
N LEU A 40 -57.76 -38.92 -2.06
CA LEU A 40 -58.63 -39.42 -0.99
C LEU A 40 -58.07 -40.72 -0.40
N ALA A 41 -57.60 -41.64 -1.25
CA ALA A 41 -56.95 -42.88 -0.82
C ALA A 41 -55.75 -42.58 0.10
N ARG A 42 -54.90 -41.63 -0.30
CA ARG A 42 -53.75 -41.16 0.49
C ARG A 42 -54.15 -40.67 1.87
N ARG A 43 -55.23 -39.88 2.00
CA ARG A 43 -55.72 -39.41 3.32
C ARG A 43 -56.10 -40.57 4.24
N LYS A 44 -56.67 -41.65 3.68
CA LYS A 44 -57.01 -42.87 4.43
C LYS A 44 -55.75 -43.64 4.83
N TYR A 45 -54.80 -43.84 3.91
CA TYR A 45 -53.51 -44.47 4.23
C TYR A 45 -52.65 -43.69 5.24
N ILE A 46 -52.72 -42.35 5.26
CA ILE A 46 -52.09 -41.53 6.31
C ILE A 46 -52.65 -41.86 7.70
N ARG A 47 -53.97 -42.02 7.83
CA ARG A 47 -54.62 -42.40 9.10
C ARG A 47 -54.23 -43.81 9.54
N LEU A 48 -54.02 -44.72 8.58
CA LEU A 48 -53.54 -46.07 8.81
C LEU A 48 -52.03 -46.15 9.09
N LYS A 49 -51.29 -45.04 9.00
CA LYS A 49 -49.81 -45.00 9.08
C LYS A 49 -49.10 -45.91 8.06
N ASN A 50 -49.77 -46.27 6.96
CA ASN A 50 -49.16 -47.03 5.87
C ASN A 50 -48.35 -46.09 4.97
N TYR A 51 -47.14 -45.72 5.40
CA TYR A 51 -46.35 -44.69 4.73
C TYR A 51 -45.85 -45.11 3.35
N LYS A 52 -45.54 -46.40 3.12
CA LYS A 52 -45.17 -46.92 1.79
C LYS A 52 -46.23 -46.61 0.73
N LYS A 53 -47.51 -46.90 1.02
CA LYS A 53 -48.61 -46.54 0.12
C LYS A 53 -48.80 -45.04 -0.03
N VAL A 54 -48.61 -44.26 1.04
CA VAL A 54 -48.67 -42.80 0.96
C VAL A 54 -47.58 -42.24 0.04
N ILE A 55 -46.37 -42.82 0.06
CA ILE A 55 -45.24 -42.46 -0.81
C ILE A 55 -45.57 -42.78 -2.28
N GLU A 56 -46.00 -44.00 -2.59
CA GLU A 56 -46.43 -44.42 -3.93
C GLU A 56 -47.50 -43.48 -4.50
N LEU A 57 -48.56 -43.24 -3.74
CA LEU A 57 -49.64 -42.35 -4.16
C LEU A 57 -49.20 -40.89 -4.29
N SER A 58 -48.25 -40.44 -3.46
CA SER A 58 -47.71 -39.06 -3.54
C SER A 58 -46.89 -38.85 -4.81
N ARG A 59 -46.17 -39.89 -5.30
CA ARG A 59 -45.50 -39.85 -6.62
C ARG A 59 -46.52 -39.73 -7.75
N LEU A 60 -47.59 -40.54 -7.73
CA LEU A 60 -48.63 -40.54 -8.77
C LEU A 60 -49.36 -39.20 -8.92
N ILE A 61 -49.51 -38.44 -7.83
CA ILE A 61 -50.16 -37.12 -7.84
C ILE A 61 -49.17 -35.95 -7.90
N ALA A 62 -47.87 -36.22 -8.05
CA ALA A 62 -46.79 -35.22 -8.08
C ALA A 62 -46.77 -34.27 -6.86
N ASP A 63 -47.19 -34.73 -5.68
CA ASP A 63 -47.12 -33.95 -4.43
C ASP A 63 -45.81 -34.28 -3.71
N TYR A 64 -44.72 -33.71 -4.23
CA TYR A 64 -43.36 -34.02 -3.80
C TYR A 64 -43.06 -33.56 -2.36
N LYS A 65 -43.75 -32.53 -1.87
CA LYS A 65 -43.66 -32.11 -0.46
C LYS A 65 -44.18 -33.20 0.47
N SER A 66 -45.35 -33.76 0.16
CA SER A 66 -45.87 -34.89 0.93
C SER A 66 -45.00 -36.12 0.78
N LEU A 67 -44.55 -36.42 -0.45
CA LEU A 67 -43.62 -37.51 -0.73
C LEU A 67 -42.40 -37.46 0.21
N PHE A 68 -41.72 -36.32 0.26
CA PHE A 68 -40.59 -36.07 1.15
C PHE A 68 -40.94 -36.32 2.62
N ILE A 69 -42.02 -35.71 3.13
CA ILE A 69 -42.41 -35.82 4.54
C ILE A 69 -42.65 -37.28 4.93
N TYR A 70 -43.30 -38.05 4.07
CA TYR A 70 -43.61 -39.44 4.36
C TYR A 70 -42.43 -40.39 4.13
N GLN A 71 -41.49 -40.08 3.22
CA GLN A 71 -40.21 -40.78 3.14
C GLN A 71 -39.40 -40.64 4.44
N VAL A 72 -39.34 -39.42 5.00
CA VAL A 72 -38.68 -39.20 6.31
C VAL A 72 -39.36 -40.00 7.43
N LYS A 73 -40.70 -40.04 7.44
CA LYS A 73 -41.47 -40.84 8.43
C LYS A 73 -41.30 -42.35 8.27
N ASP A 74 -41.08 -42.82 7.05
CA ASP A 74 -40.82 -44.24 6.73
C ASP A 74 -39.33 -44.61 6.85
N ASN A 75 -38.49 -43.71 7.39
CA ASN A 75 -37.03 -43.87 7.52
C ASN A 75 -36.29 -44.06 6.17
N GLN A 76 -36.89 -43.63 5.06
CA GLN A 76 -36.27 -43.58 3.71
C GLN A 76 -35.48 -42.27 3.54
N ILE A 77 -34.45 -42.09 4.37
CA ILE A 77 -33.73 -40.81 4.52
C ILE A 77 -32.97 -40.44 3.25
N TYR A 78 -32.33 -41.40 2.58
CA TYR A 78 -31.56 -41.16 1.36
C TYR A 78 -32.45 -40.71 0.20
N GLU A 79 -33.57 -41.40 0.00
CA GLU A 79 -34.57 -41.08 -1.03
C GLU A 79 -35.26 -39.75 -0.73
N ALA A 80 -35.49 -39.42 0.55
CA ALA A 80 -36.00 -38.10 0.94
C ALA A 80 -35.02 -36.99 0.56
N MET A 81 -33.72 -37.17 0.82
CA MET A 81 -32.70 -36.17 0.44
C MET A 81 -32.64 -35.98 -1.08
N GLN A 82 -32.65 -37.07 -1.86
CA GLN A 82 -32.70 -37.00 -3.34
C GLN A 82 -33.98 -36.32 -3.84
N THR A 83 -35.12 -36.63 -3.24
CA THR A 83 -36.41 -36.01 -3.57
C THR A 83 -36.36 -34.50 -3.30
N ALA A 84 -35.72 -34.08 -2.20
CA ALA A 84 -35.57 -32.67 -1.91
C ALA A 84 -34.65 -31.94 -2.88
N GLU A 85 -33.59 -32.60 -3.35
CA GLU A 85 -32.67 -32.06 -4.35
C GLU A 85 -33.34 -31.96 -5.72
N LEU A 86 -33.97 -33.04 -6.19
CA LEU A 86 -34.59 -33.15 -7.51
C LEU A 86 -35.76 -32.19 -7.70
N TYR A 87 -36.57 -32.00 -6.65
CA TYR A 87 -37.78 -31.16 -6.70
C TYR A 87 -37.62 -29.83 -5.96
N GLU A 88 -36.37 -29.42 -5.71
CA GLU A 88 -36.03 -28.11 -5.13
C GLU A 88 -36.71 -27.80 -3.79
N LEU A 89 -36.99 -28.83 -2.98
CA LEU A 89 -37.58 -28.71 -1.64
C LEU A 89 -36.52 -28.29 -0.60
N TYR A 90 -35.65 -27.35 -0.96
CA TYR A 90 -34.44 -27.01 -0.21
C TYR A 90 -34.71 -26.64 1.25
N LYS A 91 -35.81 -25.94 1.55
CA LYS A 91 -36.19 -25.55 2.92
C LYS A 91 -36.47 -26.76 3.84
N LEU A 92 -36.91 -27.87 3.27
CA LEU A 92 -37.19 -29.11 4.01
C LEU A 92 -36.00 -30.06 3.98
N GLY A 93 -35.32 -30.14 2.84
CA GLY A 93 -34.14 -31.00 2.66
C GLY A 93 -32.92 -30.54 3.44
N ALA A 94 -32.63 -29.23 3.47
CA ALA A 94 -31.39 -28.74 4.07
C ALA A 94 -31.25 -29.09 5.58
N PRO A 95 -32.28 -28.86 6.43
CA PRO A 95 -32.21 -29.27 7.83
C PRO A 95 -32.12 -30.79 8.02
N LEU A 96 -32.70 -31.57 7.11
CA LEU A 96 -32.60 -33.04 7.15
C LEU A 96 -31.16 -33.47 6.85
N CYS A 97 -30.56 -32.96 5.77
CA CYS A 97 -29.18 -33.23 5.39
C CYS A 97 -28.22 -32.85 6.54
N GLU A 98 -28.43 -31.70 7.18
CA GLU A 98 -27.62 -31.24 8.32
C GLU A 98 -27.72 -32.19 9.51
N LYS A 99 -28.94 -32.61 9.89
CA LYS A 99 -29.17 -33.58 10.98
C LYS A 99 -28.51 -34.94 10.72
N GLN A 100 -28.39 -35.33 9.47
CA GLN A 100 -27.77 -36.60 9.07
C GLN A 100 -26.26 -36.50 8.87
N GLY A 101 -25.65 -35.34 9.14
CA GLY A 101 -24.22 -35.10 8.94
C GLY A 101 -23.81 -34.96 7.47
N ALA A 102 -24.75 -34.90 6.53
CA ALA A 102 -24.48 -34.63 5.12
C ALA A 102 -24.25 -33.12 4.89
N ILE A 103 -23.24 -32.56 5.55
CA ILE A 103 -23.00 -31.12 5.70
C ILE A 103 -22.84 -30.43 4.34
N ILE A 104 -22.09 -31.03 3.40
CA ILE A 104 -21.88 -30.45 2.06
C ILE A 104 -23.20 -30.34 1.29
N LYS A 105 -24.06 -31.36 1.35
CA LYS A 105 -25.38 -31.34 0.70
C LYS A 105 -26.30 -30.34 1.37
N ALA A 106 -26.29 -30.29 2.70
CA ALA A 106 -27.02 -29.29 3.46
C ALA A 106 -26.60 -27.87 3.05
N ALA A 107 -25.29 -27.60 2.98
CA ALA A 107 -24.73 -26.33 2.53
C ALA A 107 -25.17 -25.98 1.11
N HIS A 108 -25.16 -26.94 0.18
CA HIS A 108 -25.66 -26.75 -1.17
C HIS A 108 -27.13 -26.35 -1.19
N MET A 109 -27.99 -27.05 -0.45
CA MET A 109 -29.41 -26.72 -0.36
C MET A 109 -29.65 -25.36 0.32
N TYR A 110 -28.93 -25.06 1.42
CA TYR A 110 -28.99 -23.76 2.08
C TYR A 110 -28.56 -22.62 1.15
N SER A 111 -27.60 -22.85 0.25
CA SER A 111 -27.12 -21.82 -0.69
C SER A 111 -28.21 -21.29 -1.65
N LYS A 112 -29.39 -21.89 -1.66
CA LYS A 112 -30.55 -21.46 -2.46
C LYS A 112 -31.47 -20.49 -1.73
N PHE A 113 -31.41 -20.40 -0.40
CA PHE A 113 -32.33 -19.55 0.37
C PHE A 113 -31.75 -18.90 1.64
N ASP A 114 -30.67 -19.44 2.20
CA ASP A 114 -29.96 -18.91 3.39
C ASP A 114 -28.45 -19.02 3.17
N TYR A 115 -27.90 -17.98 2.52
CA TYR A 115 -26.49 -17.93 2.17
C TYR A 115 -25.56 -17.91 3.37
N ILE A 116 -25.95 -17.29 4.49
CA ILE A 116 -25.10 -17.18 5.69
C ILE A 116 -24.93 -18.57 6.31
N LYS A 117 -26.04 -19.30 6.46
CA LYS A 117 -25.97 -20.66 6.98
C LYS A 117 -25.21 -21.59 6.02
N ALA A 118 -25.45 -21.48 4.72
CA ALA A 118 -24.68 -22.22 3.71
C ALA A 118 -23.18 -21.98 3.83
N ALA A 119 -22.77 -20.71 3.96
CA ALA A 119 -21.37 -20.34 4.09
C ALA A 119 -20.73 -20.92 5.35
N SER A 120 -21.45 -20.93 6.48
CA SER A 120 -20.96 -21.53 7.73
C SER A 120 -20.71 -23.03 7.61
N LEU A 121 -21.59 -23.76 6.93
CA LEU A 121 -21.46 -25.20 6.71
C LEU A 121 -20.35 -25.52 5.69
N TYR A 122 -20.21 -24.73 4.62
CA TYR A 122 -19.07 -24.87 3.71
C TYR A 122 -17.73 -24.59 4.40
N LYS A 123 -17.69 -23.60 5.30
CA LYS A 123 -16.52 -23.30 6.14
C LYS A 123 -16.16 -24.47 7.07
N GLN A 124 -17.15 -25.11 7.70
CA GLN A 124 -16.94 -26.30 8.52
C GLN A 124 -16.25 -27.44 7.74
N GLU A 125 -16.63 -27.62 6.48
CA GLU A 125 -16.06 -28.62 5.57
C GLU A 125 -14.81 -28.14 4.82
N LYS A 126 -14.28 -26.95 5.15
CA LYS A 126 -13.10 -26.33 4.50
C LYS A 126 -13.25 -26.12 2.98
N ILE A 127 -14.50 -25.95 2.51
CA ILE A 127 -14.82 -25.61 1.11
C ILE A 127 -14.92 -24.08 1.01
N TRP A 128 -13.76 -23.44 1.09
CA TRP A 128 -13.61 -21.98 1.28
C TRP A 128 -14.13 -21.14 0.10
N ASP A 129 -13.98 -21.64 -1.12
CA ASP A 129 -14.46 -21.00 -2.35
C ASP A 129 -15.98 -20.82 -2.34
N LYS A 130 -16.74 -21.89 -2.06
CA LYS A 130 -18.20 -21.83 -2.00
C LYS A 130 -18.70 -21.04 -0.78
N ALA A 131 -17.96 -21.08 0.33
CA ALA A 131 -18.27 -20.27 1.49
C ALA A 131 -18.15 -18.77 1.17
N ALA A 132 -17.05 -18.37 0.52
CA ALA A 132 -16.82 -17.00 0.07
C ALA A 132 -17.93 -16.52 -0.88
N ASP A 133 -18.28 -17.31 -1.91
CA ASP A 133 -19.37 -16.97 -2.84
C ASP A 133 -20.72 -16.76 -2.12
N CYS A 134 -21.03 -17.60 -1.13
CA CYS A 134 -22.24 -17.44 -0.33
C CYS A 134 -22.19 -16.15 0.51
N TYR A 135 -21.06 -15.85 1.15
CA TYR A 135 -20.88 -14.59 1.87
C TYR A 135 -21.01 -13.36 0.97
N LEU A 136 -20.45 -13.40 -0.25
CA LEU A 136 -20.60 -12.33 -1.24
C LEU A 136 -22.07 -12.11 -1.62
N LYS A 137 -22.83 -13.17 -1.90
CA LYS A 137 -24.28 -13.08 -2.20
C LYS A 137 -25.09 -12.49 -1.05
N SER A 138 -24.64 -12.68 0.19
CA SER A 138 -25.28 -12.10 1.38
C SER A 138 -24.79 -10.70 1.74
N ASN A 139 -23.94 -10.07 0.91
CA ASN A 139 -23.26 -8.82 1.22
C ASN A 139 -22.47 -8.85 2.55
N GLN A 140 -21.82 -9.98 2.87
CA GLN A 140 -20.88 -10.14 4.00
C GLN A 140 -19.43 -10.28 3.50
N TRP A 141 -18.93 -9.22 2.89
CA TRP A 141 -17.72 -9.16 2.08
C TRP A 141 -16.46 -9.31 2.94
N ILE A 142 -16.45 -8.78 4.17
CA ILE A 142 -15.36 -9.02 5.14
C ILE A 142 -15.19 -10.52 5.42
N ARG A 143 -16.29 -11.24 5.66
CA ARG A 143 -16.24 -12.69 5.89
C ARG A 143 -15.85 -13.48 4.65
N ALA A 144 -16.18 -12.97 3.47
CA ALA A 144 -15.72 -13.56 2.21
C ALA A 144 -14.19 -13.43 2.07
N ILE A 145 -13.60 -12.30 2.50
CA ILE A 145 -12.15 -12.09 2.50
C ILE A 145 -11.46 -13.01 3.50
N ASP A 146 -12.03 -13.20 4.68
CA ASP A 146 -11.51 -14.17 5.65
C ASP A 146 -11.46 -15.59 5.09
N CYS A 147 -12.32 -15.92 4.11
CA CYS A 147 -12.27 -17.20 3.41
C CYS A 147 -11.23 -17.22 2.28
N LEU A 148 -10.86 -16.08 1.68
CA LEU A 148 -9.89 -16.00 0.59
C LEU A 148 -8.49 -16.47 1.00
N GLU A 149 -8.06 -16.10 2.21
CA GLU A 149 -6.73 -16.46 2.76
C GLU A 149 -6.52 -17.99 2.82
N GLU A 150 -7.60 -18.76 2.91
CA GLU A 150 -7.60 -20.22 3.02
C GLU A 150 -7.77 -20.95 1.66
N ILE A 151 -8.01 -20.22 0.57
CA ILE A 151 -8.21 -20.81 -0.76
C ILE A 151 -6.85 -21.17 -1.38
N LYS A 152 -6.62 -22.46 -1.60
CA LYS A 152 -5.39 -22.97 -2.23
C LYS A 152 -5.35 -22.83 -3.76
N SER A 153 -6.51 -22.70 -4.41
CA SER A 153 -6.60 -22.60 -5.87
C SER A 153 -6.43 -21.16 -6.32
N ILE A 154 -5.34 -20.87 -7.05
CA ILE A 154 -5.00 -19.53 -7.54
C ILE A 154 -6.09 -18.97 -8.47
N GLU A 155 -6.68 -19.80 -9.33
CA GLU A 155 -7.73 -19.39 -10.27
C GLU A 155 -8.98 -18.89 -9.53
N LYS A 156 -9.48 -19.69 -8.57
CA LYS A 156 -10.64 -19.31 -7.76
C LYS A 156 -10.35 -18.13 -6.85
N TYR A 157 -9.14 -18.07 -6.29
CA TYR A 157 -8.68 -16.93 -5.51
C TYR A 157 -8.80 -15.65 -6.34
N LYS A 158 -8.24 -15.62 -7.57
CA LYS A 158 -8.32 -14.47 -8.48
C LYS A 158 -9.77 -14.12 -8.84
N GLU A 159 -10.59 -15.11 -9.17
CA GLU A 159 -12.01 -14.88 -9.52
C GLU A 159 -12.77 -14.19 -8.38
N ILE A 160 -12.63 -14.68 -7.15
CA ILE A 160 -13.31 -14.12 -5.98
C ILE A 160 -12.72 -12.74 -5.63
N TYR A 161 -11.40 -12.57 -5.75
CA TYR A 161 -10.73 -11.30 -5.54
C TYR A 161 -11.26 -10.21 -6.49
N GLU A 162 -11.37 -10.50 -7.79
CA GLU A 162 -11.94 -9.58 -8.78
C GLU A 162 -13.40 -9.21 -8.46
N LYS A 163 -14.20 -10.16 -7.95
CA LYS A 163 -15.58 -9.86 -7.51
C LYS A 163 -15.58 -8.87 -6.34
N ILE A 164 -14.67 -9.03 -5.38
CA ILE A 164 -14.55 -8.13 -4.21
C ILE A 164 -14.06 -6.74 -4.64
N GLU A 165 -13.08 -6.69 -5.55
CA GLU A 165 -12.58 -5.43 -6.10
C GLU A 165 -13.68 -4.63 -6.82
N LYS A 166 -14.50 -5.30 -7.65
CA LYS A 166 -15.69 -4.69 -8.28
C LYS A 166 -16.72 -4.19 -7.27
N ILE A 167 -16.83 -4.81 -6.10
CA ILE A 167 -17.67 -4.31 -5.00
C ILE A 167 -17.07 -3.01 -4.44
N GLY A 168 -15.74 -2.97 -4.25
CA GLY A 168 -14.98 -1.77 -3.89
C GLY A 168 -15.25 -0.60 -4.84
N GLU A 169 -15.17 -0.85 -6.15
CA GLU A 169 -15.46 0.15 -7.19
C GLU A 169 -16.89 0.69 -7.09
N LYS A 170 -17.87 -0.20 -6.96
CA LYS A 170 -19.29 0.20 -6.76
C LYS A 170 -19.51 1.04 -5.50
N LEU A 171 -18.69 0.88 -4.46
CA LEU A 171 -18.78 1.70 -3.25
C LEU A 171 -18.18 3.08 -3.46
N ILE A 172 -17.08 3.17 -4.21
CA ILE A 172 -16.49 4.44 -4.65
C ILE A 172 -17.53 5.23 -5.47
N GLU A 173 -18.21 4.58 -6.42
CA GLU A 173 -19.28 5.20 -7.23
C GLU A 173 -20.42 5.75 -6.35
N LYS A 174 -20.78 5.02 -5.30
CA LYS A 174 -21.78 5.45 -4.30
C LYS A 174 -21.24 6.44 -3.27
N GLN A 175 -20.00 6.91 -3.41
CA GLN A 175 -19.31 7.82 -2.48
C GLN A 175 -19.17 7.27 -1.05
N ASN A 176 -19.29 5.95 -0.86
CA ASN A 176 -19.05 5.30 0.42
C ASN A 176 -17.56 4.97 0.58
N TYR A 177 -16.73 6.02 0.64
CA TYR A 177 -15.27 5.91 0.65
C TYR A 177 -14.74 5.16 1.88
N VAL A 178 -15.34 5.37 3.05
CA VAL A 178 -14.88 4.74 4.31
C VAL A 178 -14.96 3.22 4.22
N GLU A 179 -16.09 2.68 3.77
CA GLU A 179 -16.25 1.22 3.63
C GLU A 179 -15.40 0.66 2.47
N ALA A 180 -15.23 1.42 1.38
CA ALA A 180 -14.31 1.03 0.30
C ALA A 180 -12.85 0.96 0.79
N ILE A 181 -12.39 1.92 1.59
CA ILE A 181 -11.04 1.91 2.18
C ILE A 181 -10.86 0.70 3.08
N LYS A 182 -11.80 0.44 4.02
CA LYS A 182 -11.76 -0.76 4.87
C LYS A 182 -11.66 -2.04 4.05
N LEU A 183 -12.40 -2.10 2.93
CA LEU A 183 -12.36 -3.25 2.03
C LEU A 183 -10.98 -3.43 1.40
N TYR A 184 -10.44 -2.38 0.78
CA TYR A 184 -9.14 -2.43 0.10
C TYR A 184 -8.00 -2.75 1.07
N VAL A 185 -8.05 -2.22 2.30
CA VAL A 185 -7.10 -2.59 3.36
C VAL A 185 -7.20 -4.07 3.70
N ARG A 186 -8.41 -4.62 3.78
CA ARG A 186 -8.61 -6.04 4.15
C ARG A 186 -8.16 -7.00 3.06
N ILE A 187 -8.28 -6.65 1.77
CA ILE A 187 -7.73 -7.45 0.65
C ILE A 187 -6.26 -7.13 0.34
N ASN A 188 -5.57 -6.40 1.21
CA ASN A 188 -4.19 -5.95 1.03
C ASN A 188 -3.92 -5.11 -0.24
N SER A 189 -4.93 -4.43 -0.78
CA SER A 189 -4.78 -3.41 -1.84
C SER A 189 -4.45 -2.04 -1.24
N LEU A 190 -3.33 -1.96 -0.52
CA LEU A 190 -2.97 -0.79 0.29
C LEU A 190 -2.80 0.50 -0.54
N GLU A 191 -2.27 0.40 -1.76
CA GLU A 191 -2.08 1.57 -2.66
C GLU A 191 -3.43 2.19 -3.06
N LYS A 192 -4.42 1.37 -3.46
CA LYS A 192 -5.78 1.85 -3.76
C LYS A 192 -6.46 2.44 -2.53
N ALA A 193 -6.29 1.81 -1.38
CA ALA A 193 -6.79 2.36 -0.11
C ALA A 193 -6.18 3.73 0.18
N LEU A 194 -4.88 3.90 -0.06
CA LEU A 194 -4.15 5.15 0.16
C LEU A 194 -4.63 6.25 -0.79
N GLU A 195 -4.81 5.96 -2.07
CA GLU A 195 -5.35 6.92 -3.06
C GLU A 195 -6.73 7.45 -2.65
N LEU A 196 -7.64 6.56 -2.23
CA LEU A 196 -8.95 6.95 -1.73
C LEU A 196 -8.87 7.78 -0.45
N THR A 197 -7.96 7.41 0.45
CA THR A 197 -7.74 8.11 1.71
C THR A 197 -7.24 9.54 1.47
N LYS A 198 -6.33 9.73 0.51
CA LYS A 198 -5.89 11.06 0.05
C LYS A 198 -7.04 11.86 -0.54
N LYS A 199 -7.91 11.22 -1.33
CA LYS A 199 -9.09 11.87 -1.94
C LYS A 199 -10.06 12.43 -0.90
N ILE A 200 -10.22 11.76 0.24
CA ILE A 200 -11.06 12.23 1.36
C ILE A 200 -10.30 13.04 2.42
N ASN A 201 -8.99 13.27 2.22
CA ASN A 201 -8.10 14.00 3.13
C ASN A 201 -8.05 13.44 4.57
N ASP A 202 -8.18 12.12 4.74
CA ASP A 202 -8.03 11.47 6.05
C ASP A 202 -6.54 11.19 6.33
N LYS A 203 -5.86 12.20 6.87
CA LYS A 203 -4.43 12.16 7.17
C LYS A 203 -4.04 11.01 8.12
N LYS A 204 -4.90 10.68 9.10
CA LYS A 204 -4.57 9.65 10.10
C LYS A 204 -4.51 8.28 9.46
N THR A 205 -5.53 7.93 8.68
CA THR A 205 -5.55 6.64 7.96
C THR A 205 -4.44 6.59 6.92
N ALA A 206 -4.12 7.71 6.26
CA ALA A 206 -3.04 7.76 5.28
C ALA A 206 -1.68 7.42 5.90
N LEU A 207 -1.36 7.98 7.08
CA LEU A 207 -0.12 7.67 7.80
C LEU A 207 -0.02 6.19 8.17
N MET A 208 -1.11 5.58 8.64
CA MET A 208 -1.13 4.14 8.93
C MET A 208 -0.92 3.28 7.67
N LEU A 209 -1.43 3.73 6.51
CA LEU A 209 -1.23 3.02 5.25
C LEU A 209 0.19 3.18 4.71
N TYR A 210 0.79 4.37 4.86
CA TYR A 210 2.19 4.60 4.53
C TYR A 210 3.12 3.70 5.33
N GLU A 211 2.88 3.56 6.63
CA GLU A 211 3.65 2.65 7.50
C GLU A 211 3.59 1.21 7.00
N LYS A 212 2.38 0.68 6.75
CA LYS A 212 2.23 -0.69 6.22
C LYS A 212 2.87 -0.89 4.85
N LEU A 213 2.69 0.07 3.95
CA LEU A 213 3.31 0.02 2.61
C LEU A 213 4.84 0.07 2.68
N ALA A 214 5.39 0.85 3.61
CA ALA A 214 6.82 0.92 3.85
C ALA A 214 7.38 -0.40 4.39
N GLU A 215 6.68 -1.03 5.35
CA GLU A 215 7.03 -2.35 5.89
C GLU A 215 6.95 -3.44 4.82
N ASP A 216 5.89 -3.47 4.02
CA ASP A 216 5.72 -4.42 2.92
C ASP A 216 6.83 -4.26 1.86
N ALA A 217 7.18 -3.01 1.50
CA ALA A 217 8.28 -2.74 0.59
C ALA A 217 9.62 -3.20 1.16
N LEU A 218 9.87 -2.96 2.46
CA LEU A 218 11.09 -3.38 3.15
C LEU A 218 11.20 -4.91 3.20
N ASN A 219 10.12 -5.62 3.51
CA ASN A 219 10.05 -7.08 3.51
C ASN A 219 10.35 -7.67 2.13
N ASN A 220 9.94 -6.97 1.07
CA ASN A 220 10.24 -7.30 -0.32
C ASN A 220 11.61 -6.81 -0.81
N LYS A 221 12.42 -6.19 0.06
CA LYS A 221 13.74 -5.58 -0.25
C LYS A 221 13.68 -4.48 -1.31
N ASP A 222 12.52 -3.85 -1.48
CA ASP A 222 12.33 -2.69 -2.35
C ASP A 222 12.63 -1.40 -1.56
N PHE A 223 13.92 -1.12 -1.35
CA PHE A 223 14.38 -0.02 -0.51
C PHE A 223 13.97 1.36 -1.05
N THR A 224 13.83 1.51 -2.37
CA THR A 224 13.44 2.77 -2.99
C THR A 224 11.97 3.10 -2.70
N LYS A 225 11.06 2.13 -2.81
CA LYS A 225 9.67 2.34 -2.40
C LYS A 225 9.55 2.51 -0.89
N ALA A 226 10.29 1.72 -0.12
CA ALA A 226 10.26 1.81 1.33
C ALA A 226 10.65 3.23 1.78
N SER A 227 11.75 3.79 1.28
CA SER A 227 12.20 5.14 1.65
C SER A 227 11.17 6.22 1.30
N LEU A 228 10.56 6.14 0.11
CA LEU A 228 9.50 7.06 -0.32
C LEU A 228 8.26 7.01 0.60
N TYR A 229 7.86 5.81 1.04
CA TYR A 229 6.74 5.68 1.95
C TYR A 229 7.09 6.14 3.37
N PHE A 230 8.30 5.83 3.87
CA PHE A 230 8.78 6.34 5.16
C PHE A 230 8.87 7.85 5.19
N GLU A 231 9.23 8.52 4.09
CA GLU A 231 9.33 9.98 4.05
C GLU A 231 8.03 10.69 4.49
N MET A 232 6.88 10.08 4.17
CA MET A 232 5.57 10.65 4.46
C MET A 232 5.19 10.60 5.94
N TYR A 233 5.92 9.86 6.79
CA TYR A 233 5.58 9.72 8.22
C TYR A 233 6.77 9.63 9.19
N ASP A 234 7.93 9.12 8.77
CA ASP A 234 9.17 8.98 9.54
C ASP A 234 10.38 9.31 8.66
N SER A 235 10.67 10.61 8.53
CA SER A 235 11.77 11.15 7.72
C SER A 235 13.14 10.64 8.18
N SER A 236 13.30 10.29 9.47
CA SER A 236 14.55 9.77 10.01
C SER A 236 14.85 8.36 9.52
N LYS A 237 13.84 7.49 9.44
CA LYS A 237 13.98 6.17 8.81
C LYS A 237 14.19 6.28 7.30
N ALA A 238 13.44 7.16 6.63
CA ALA A 238 13.61 7.41 5.19
C ALA A 238 15.06 7.81 4.86
N PHE A 239 15.63 8.75 5.61
CA PHE A 239 17.02 9.18 5.47
C PHE A 239 18.01 8.01 5.58
N LYS A 240 17.87 7.16 6.60
CA LYS A 240 18.73 5.97 6.78
C LYS A 240 18.63 5.01 5.60
N LEU A 241 17.43 4.78 5.08
CA LEU A 241 17.21 3.92 3.92
C LEU A 241 17.78 4.51 2.64
N TYR A 242 17.64 5.82 2.42
CA TYR A 242 18.27 6.50 1.29
C TYR A 242 19.79 6.34 1.31
N LEU A 243 20.43 6.50 2.48
CA LEU A 243 21.86 6.23 2.63
C LEU A 243 22.22 4.78 2.35
N GLN A 244 21.45 3.81 2.85
CA GLN A 244 21.68 2.39 2.59
C GLN A 244 21.54 2.03 1.11
N ASN A 245 20.66 2.72 0.39
CA ASN A 245 20.45 2.55 -1.04
C ASN A 245 21.37 3.43 -1.90
N ASN A 246 22.35 4.13 -1.30
CA ASN A 246 23.25 5.08 -1.95
C ASN A 246 22.54 6.20 -2.74
N ASP A 247 21.30 6.54 -2.35
CA ASP A 247 20.53 7.64 -2.93
C ASP A 247 20.82 8.94 -2.16
N ILE A 248 22.04 9.44 -2.36
CA ILE A 248 22.58 10.60 -1.64
C ILE A 248 21.76 11.86 -1.92
N SER A 249 21.19 11.98 -3.11
CA SER A 249 20.42 13.16 -3.50
C SER A 249 19.13 13.30 -2.67
N ASN A 250 18.38 12.21 -2.49
CA ASN A 250 17.18 12.24 -1.65
C ASN A 250 17.52 12.34 -0.16
N ALA A 251 18.59 11.68 0.30
CA ALA A 251 19.05 11.83 1.69
C ALA A 251 19.40 13.29 2.01
N ALA A 252 20.15 13.96 1.14
CA ALA A 252 20.51 15.36 1.31
C ALA A 252 19.28 16.29 1.19
N ARG A 253 18.33 16.01 0.30
CA ARG A 253 17.07 16.76 0.21
C ARG A 253 16.33 16.78 1.55
N LEU A 254 16.23 15.64 2.24
CA LEU A 254 15.60 15.57 3.56
C LEU A 254 16.31 16.43 4.62
N LEU A 255 17.64 16.54 4.55
CA LEU A 255 18.40 17.43 5.43
C LEU A 255 18.13 18.90 5.11
N LEU A 256 18.06 19.25 3.82
CA LEU A 256 17.76 20.61 3.37
C LEU A 256 16.34 21.06 3.77
N GLU A 257 15.35 20.18 3.66
CA GLU A 257 13.98 20.45 4.14
C GLU A 257 13.89 20.65 5.65
N GLN A 258 14.84 20.10 6.40
CA GLN A 258 15.00 20.30 7.85
C GLN A 258 15.92 21.47 8.20
N GLU A 259 16.34 22.26 7.20
CA GLU A 259 17.29 23.38 7.34
C GLU A 259 18.69 22.97 7.86
N LYS A 260 19.04 21.69 7.76
CA LYS A 260 20.36 21.13 8.12
C LYS A 260 21.32 21.14 6.93
N TRP A 261 21.51 22.31 6.35
CA TRP A 261 22.30 22.48 5.12
C TRP A 261 23.79 22.13 5.32
N GLU A 262 24.34 22.33 6.52
CA GLU A 262 25.71 21.92 6.88
C GLU A 262 25.93 20.40 6.76
N GLU A 263 25.01 19.62 7.34
CA GLU A 263 25.04 18.16 7.24
C GLU A 263 24.87 17.69 5.78
N ALA A 264 24.05 18.39 5.00
CA ALA A 264 23.85 18.10 3.58
C ALA A 264 25.13 18.35 2.75
N ILE A 265 25.83 19.47 2.97
CA ILE A 265 27.12 19.77 2.33
C ILE A 265 28.13 18.68 2.67
N HIS A 266 28.28 18.34 3.95
CA HIS A 266 29.17 17.25 4.37
C HIS A 266 28.82 15.92 3.71
N LEU A 267 27.52 15.59 3.60
CA LEU A 267 27.06 14.37 2.96
C LEU A 267 27.43 14.34 1.47
N PHE A 268 27.26 15.44 0.74
CA PHE A 268 27.64 15.52 -0.66
C PHE A 268 29.16 15.40 -0.86
N LEU A 269 29.95 16.14 -0.08
CA LEU A 269 31.41 16.06 -0.15
C LEU A 269 31.94 14.65 0.13
N LYS A 270 31.38 13.97 1.14
CA LYS A 270 31.77 12.60 1.49
C LYS A 270 31.50 11.59 0.37
N ASN A 271 30.54 11.87 -0.50
CA ASN A 271 30.17 11.02 -1.63
C ASN A 271 30.65 11.57 -2.97
N GLU A 272 31.70 12.41 -2.97
CA GLU A 272 32.34 12.96 -4.18
C GLU A 272 31.41 13.80 -5.07
N MET A 273 30.31 14.32 -4.52
CA MET A 273 29.35 15.18 -5.22
C MET A 273 29.65 16.66 -4.97
N GLU A 274 30.86 17.10 -5.29
CA GLU A 274 31.39 18.42 -4.97
C GLU A 274 30.52 19.58 -5.51
N ASP A 275 30.07 19.49 -6.76
CA ASP A 275 29.32 20.56 -7.42
C ASP A 275 28.05 20.96 -6.66
N LYS A 276 27.31 19.96 -6.14
CA LYS A 276 26.09 20.21 -5.35
C LYS A 276 26.41 20.82 -3.98
N ALA A 277 27.51 20.42 -3.36
CA ALA A 277 27.97 20.99 -2.10
C ALA A 277 28.32 22.48 -2.27
N ILE A 278 28.97 22.82 -3.39
CA ILE A 278 29.29 24.21 -3.78
C ILE A 278 28.02 25.02 -4.00
N GLU A 279 27.07 24.50 -4.79
CA GLU A 279 25.78 25.17 -5.07
C GLU A 279 25.06 25.56 -3.78
N ILE A 280 24.91 24.63 -2.83
CA ILE A 280 24.22 24.88 -1.56
C ILE A 280 24.97 25.92 -0.70
N ALA A 281 26.30 25.82 -0.63
CA ALA A 281 27.11 26.78 0.13
C ALA A 281 26.99 28.21 -0.43
N GLN A 282 26.93 28.35 -1.77
CA GLN A 282 26.71 29.62 -2.44
C GLN A 282 25.33 30.19 -2.14
N GLU A 283 24.28 29.38 -2.30
CA GLU A 283 22.90 29.81 -2.01
C GLU A 283 22.71 30.27 -0.56
N LYS A 284 23.38 29.63 0.39
CA LYS A 284 23.32 29.97 1.82
C LYS A 284 24.37 30.98 2.26
N ASN A 285 25.25 31.41 1.35
CA ASN A 285 26.40 32.26 1.63
C ASN A 285 27.23 31.78 2.84
N ASN A 286 27.43 30.46 2.95
CA ASN A 286 28.20 29.86 4.03
C ASN A 286 29.20 28.85 3.46
N TYR A 287 30.46 29.28 3.41
CA TYR A 287 31.56 28.52 2.83
C TYR A 287 32.45 27.84 3.86
N GLN A 288 32.14 27.94 5.16
CA GLN A 288 33.05 27.49 6.22
C GLN A 288 33.37 25.99 6.11
N ILE A 289 32.34 25.17 5.88
CA ILE A 289 32.50 23.72 5.75
C ILE A 289 33.31 23.34 4.51
N LEU A 290 33.04 23.99 3.38
CA LEU A 290 33.81 23.77 2.16
C LEU A 290 35.28 24.17 2.37
N LEU A 291 35.50 25.29 3.06
CA LEU A 291 36.84 25.78 3.37
C LEU A 291 37.61 24.76 4.21
N ASP A 292 37.01 24.28 5.30
CA ASP A 292 37.63 23.29 6.18
C ASP A 292 37.92 21.98 5.44
N TYR A 293 36.99 21.53 4.59
CA TYR A 293 37.18 20.36 3.73
C TYR A 293 38.36 20.52 2.76
N TYR A 294 38.40 21.61 1.98
CA TYR A 294 39.48 21.80 1.00
C TYR A 294 40.83 22.09 1.65
N LYS A 295 40.85 22.74 2.82
CA LYS A 295 42.08 22.87 3.63
C LYS A 295 42.62 21.51 4.04
N SER A 296 41.76 20.65 4.58
CA SER A 296 42.16 19.29 5.00
C SER A 296 42.70 18.44 3.85
N ASN A 297 42.18 18.63 2.64
CA ASN A 297 42.60 17.94 1.43
C ASN A 297 43.71 18.68 0.65
N LYS A 298 44.21 19.80 1.16
CA LYS A 298 45.24 20.66 0.52
C LYS A 298 44.90 21.09 -0.91
N ASN A 299 43.62 21.32 -1.19
CA ASN A 299 43.16 21.84 -2.47
C ASN A 299 43.22 23.38 -2.47
N TYR A 300 44.43 23.92 -2.69
CA TYR A 300 44.70 25.35 -2.55
C TYR A 300 43.92 26.21 -3.54
N ASP A 301 43.67 25.73 -4.76
CA ASP A 301 42.85 26.44 -5.76
C ASP A 301 41.45 26.72 -5.23
N LYS A 302 40.80 25.69 -4.66
CA LYS A 302 39.44 25.81 -4.11
C LYS A 302 39.42 26.62 -2.82
N VAL A 303 40.44 26.50 -1.96
CA VAL A 303 40.58 27.35 -0.77
C VAL A 303 40.72 28.82 -1.17
N SER A 304 41.54 29.12 -2.17
CA SER A 304 41.71 30.46 -2.73
C SER A 304 40.37 30.98 -3.27
N TRP A 305 39.68 30.19 -4.10
CA TRP A 305 38.38 30.57 -4.63
C TRP A 305 37.37 30.93 -3.52
N ILE A 306 37.30 30.16 -2.43
CA ILE A 306 36.41 30.48 -1.30
C ILE A 306 36.79 31.80 -0.62
N TYR A 307 38.07 32.02 -0.36
CA TYR A 307 38.54 33.25 0.27
C TYR A 307 38.24 34.49 -0.58
N ASP A 308 38.36 34.36 -1.90
CA ASP A 308 38.04 35.42 -2.86
C ASP A 308 36.53 35.75 -2.85
N VAL A 309 35.68 34.73 -2.97
CA VAL A 309 34.20 34.90 -2.97
C VAL A 309 33.66 35.38 -1.63
N SER A 310 34.29 34.99 -0.51
CA SER A 310 33.89 35.44 0.83
C SER A 310 34.53 36.77 1.25
N HIS A 311 35.37 37.36 0.39
CA HIS A 311 36.10 38.63 0.64
C HIS A 311 36.93 38.62 1.93
N LYS A 312 37.55 37.48 2.25
CA LYS A 312 38.34 37.23 3.47
C LYS A 312 39.84 37.21 3.19
N ALA A 313 40.36 38.24 2.52
CA ALA A 313 41.75 38.30 2.06
C ALA A 313 42.78 38.19 3.20
N GLU A 314 42.54 38.81 4.35
CA GLU A 314 43.47 38.77 5.50
C GLU A 314 43.60 37.35 6.08
N GLU A 315 42.49 36.63 6.28
CA GLU A 315 42.49 35.22 6.73
C GLU A 315 43.18 34.30 5.70
N ALA A 316 43.02 34.59 4.40
CA ALA A 316 43.67 33.85 3.32
C ALA A 316 45.19 33.98 3.38
N ILE A 317 45.70 35.19 3.63
CA ILE A 317 47.12 35.48 3.74
C ILE A 317 47.74 34.71 4.90
N GLU A 318 47.11 34.73 6.08
CA GLU A 318 47.59 33.96 7.22
C GLU A 318 47.66 32.46 6.92
N TYR A 319 46.60 31.91 6.32
CA TYR A 319 46.55 30.50 5.95
C TYR A 319 47.63 30.12 4.93
N PHE A 320 47.74 30.82 3.79
CA PHE A 320 48.71 30.49 2.75
C PHE A 320 50.17 30.75 3.18
N LYS A 321 50.38 31.70 4.09
CA LYS A 321 51.68 31.88 4.76
C LYS A 321 52.04 30.66 5.60
N SER A 322 51.11 30.12 6.39
CA SER A 322 51.35 28.91 7.19
C SER A 322 51.60 27.65 6.35
N GLU A 323 50.96 27.53 5.18
CA GLU A 323 51.13 26.39 4.26
C GLU A 323 52.28 26.57 3.25
N ASN A 324 53.06 27.67 3.38
CA ASN A 324 54.16 28.05 2.48
C ASN A 324 53.76 28.11 0.99
N GLN A 325 52.54 28.53 0.68
CA GLN A 325 52.05 28.67 -0.69
C GLN A 325 52.20 30.12 -1.17
N THR A 326 53.40 30.46 -1.66
CA THR A 326 53.79 31.84 -1.98
C THR A 326 52.94 32.48 -3.08
N ASP A 327 52.50 31.72 -4.08
CA ASP A 327 51.77 32.27 -5.23
C ASP A 327 50.39 32.82 -4.82
N TYR A 328 49.62 32.04 -4.05
CA TYR A 328 48.32 32.49 -3.52
C TYR A 328 48.49 33.60 -2.48
N LEU A 329 49.54 33.54 -1.65
CA LEU A 329 49.86 34.60 -0.70
C LEU A 329 50.07 35.94 -1.41
N ILE A 330 50.88 35.96 -2.48
CA ILE A 330 51.10 37.15 -3.29
C ILE A 330 49.79 37.62 -3.93
N TYR A 331 48.97 36.69 -4.44
CA TYR A 331 47.67 37.03 -5.04
C TYR A 331 46.75 37.76 -4.06
N PHE A 332 46.55 37.25 -2.83
CA PHE A 332 45.70 37.90 -1.84
C PHE A 332 46.31 39.17 -1.25
N ALA A 333 47.64 39.21 -1.06
CA ALA A 333 48.30 40.42 -0.57
C ALA A 333 48.03 41.62 -1.48
N LYS A 334 47.94 41.41 -2.80
CA LYS A 334 47.65 42.46 -3.79
C LYS A 334 46.22 43.01 -3.72
N GLN A 335 45.30 42.32 -3.06
CA GLN A 335 43.94 42.80 -2.83
C GLN A 335 43.84 43.76 -1.63
N LEU A 336 44.89 43.85 -0.80
CA LEU A 336 44.98 44.78 0.31
C LEU A 336 45.49 46.17 -0.14
N THR A 337 45.57 47.10 0.81
CA THR A 337 46.21 48.41 0.63
C THR A 337 47.69 48.27 0.31
N ALA A 338 48.26 49.18 -0.50
CA ALA A 338 49.67 49.17 -0.90
C ALA A 338 50.65 49.00 0.26
N ALA A 339 50.43 49.70 1.39
CA ALA A 339 51.21 49.52 2.63
C ALA A 339 51.28 48.05 3.09
N LYS A 340 50.11 47.45 3.38
CA LYS A 340 49.99 46.04 3.84
C LYS A 340 50.55 45.05 2.80
N THR A 341 50.29 45.27 1.52
CA THR A 341 50.84 44.43 0.44
C THR A 341 52.37 44.45 0.46
N ALA A 342 52.97 45.64 0.59
CA ALA A 342 54.42 45.81 0.63
C ALA A 342 55.05 45.09 1.83
N GLU A 343 54.44 45.19 3.01
CA GLU A 343 54.90 44.51 4.23
C GLU A 343 54.92 42.98 4.04
N ILE A 344 53.81 42.39 3.58
CA ILE A 344 53.71 40.94 3.37
C ILE A 344 54.72 40.46 2.32
N LEU A 345 54.89 41.19 1.21
CA LEU A 345 55.86 40.87 0.16
C LEU A 345 57.31 40.93 0.67
N LYS A 346 57.61 41.91 1.54
CA LYS A 346 58.92 42.04 2.18
C LYS A 346 59.19 40.87 3.11
N GLU A 347 58.19 40.44 3.90
CA GLU A 347 58.32 39.31 4.82
C GLU A 347 58.66 37.99 4.12
N ILE A 348 58.10 37.75 2.93
CA ILE A 348 58.38 36.54 2.14
C ILE A 348 59.62 36.65 1.24
N GLY A 349 60.38 37.75 1.35
CA GLY A 349 61.60 37.96 0.59
C GLY A 349 61.41 38.41 -0.87
N ASN A 350 60.19 38.77 -1.28
CA ASN A 350 59.92 39.32 -2.61
C ASN A 350 60.17 40.85 -2.64
N TYR A 351 61.41 41.22 -2.35
CA TYR A 351 61.80 42.59 -2.06
C TYR A 351 61.60 43.57 -3.23
N GLU A 352 61.76 43.13 -4.47
CA GLU A 352 61.54 44.00 -5.64
C GLU A 352 60.06 44.40 -5.79
N GLN A 353 59.13 43.45 -5.60
CA GLN A 353 57.70 43.77 -5.64
C GLN A 353 57.27 44.58 -4.41
N ALA A 354 57.82 44.27 -3.22
CA ALA A 354 57.58 45.06 -2.01
C ALA A 354 58.00 46.52 -2.20
N ALA A 355 59.17 46.77 -2.78
CA ALA A 355 59.66 48.12 -3.09
C ALA A 355 58.69 48.88 -4.00
N HIS A 356 58.10 48.20 -4.99
CA HIS A 356 57.10 48.82 -5.85
C HIS A 356 55.88 49.31 -5.06
N TYR A 357 55.33 48.47 -4.17
CA TYR A 357 54.14 48.83 -3.39
C TYR A 357 54.43 49.88 -2.31
N TYR A 358 55.61 49.87 -1.66
CA TYR A 358 56.01 50.97 -0.78
C TYR A 358 56.12 52.30 -1.52
N LEU A 359 56.57 52.28 -2.78
CA LEU A 359 56.60 53.48 -3.60
C LEU A 359 55.18 53.98 -3.97
N LEU A 360 54.23 53.07 -4.21
CA LEU A 360 52.82 53.43 -4.43
C LEU A 360 52.15 54.03 -3.18
N ASP A 361 52.64 53.68 -2.00
CA ASP A 361 52.22 54.20 -0.70
C ASP A 361 53.04 55.46 -0.27
N ASP A 362 53.82 56.05 -1.19
CA ASP A 362 54.72 57.18 -0.94
C ASP A 362 55.81 56.95 0.14
N ASN A 363 56.04 55.70 0.55
CA ASN A 363 57.07 55.32 1.52
C ASN A 363 58.42 55.05 0.82
N LYS A 364 59.08 56.13 0.39
CA LYS A 364 60.37 56.07 -0.33
C LYS A 364 61.49 55.40 0.48
N GLU A 365 61.51 55.59 1.80
CA GLU A 365 62.54 55.02 2.66
C GLU A 365 62.51 53.49 2.62
N GLU A 366 61.34 52.89 2.93
CA GLU A 366 61.17 51.44 2.89
C GLU A 366 61.36 50.86 1.49
N CYS A 367 60.96 51.60 0.43
CA CYS A 367 61.27 51.22 -0.95
C CYS A 367 62.78 51.08 -1.18
N THR A 368 63.60 52.06 -0.78
CA THR A 368 65.06 51.96 -0.94
C THR A 368 65.66 50.82 -0.13
N ASN A 369 65.12 50.56 1.07
CA ASN A 369 65.56 49.45 1.92
C ASN A 369 65.28 48.09 1.26
N CYS A 370 64.08 47.90 0.72
CA CYS A 370 63.73 46.69 -0.03
C CYS A 370 64.62 46.49 -1.28
N LEU A 371 64.89 47.54 -2.07
CA LEU A 371 65.77 47.40 -3.25
C LEU A 371 67.22 47.04 -2.88
N LYS A 372 67.73 47.55 -1.75
CA LYS A 372 69.03 47.12 -1.22
C LYS A 372 69.01 45.64 -0.82
N LEU A 373 67.95 45.18 -0.16
CA LEU A 373 67.76 43.77 0.21
C LEU A 373 67.64 42.86 -1.03
N ALA A 374 67.08 43.38 -2.13
CA ALA A 374 67.08 42.72 -3.44
C ALA A 374 68.46 42.70 -4.14
N GLY A 375 69.48 43.33 -3.57
CA GLY A 375 70.84 43.39 -4.14
C GLY A 375 71.04 44.46 -5.22
N LYS A 376 70.13 45.45 -5.35
CA LYS A 376 70.29 46.55 -6.30
C LYS A 376 71.37 47.52 -5.85
N SER A 377 72.16 48.00 -6.80
CA SER A 377 73.18 49.03 -6.59
C SER A 377 72.54 50.41 -6.31
N PRO A 378 73.26 51.35 -5.66
CA PRO A 378 72.74 52.70 -5.40
C PRO A 378 72.26 53.43 -6.66
N LYS A 379 72.91 53.18 -7.80
CA LYS A 379 72.53 53.76 -9.09
C LYS A 379 71.21 53.17 -9.60
N GLU A 380 71.05 51.85 -9.57
CA GLU A 380 69.79 51.19 -9.95
C GLU A 380 68.62 51.62 -9.06
N ILE A 381 68.86 51.88 -7.77
CA ILE A 381 67.84 52.41 -6.85
C ILE A 381 67.42 53.83 -7.24
N GLN A 382 68.38 54.72 -7.53
CA GLN A 382 68.08 56.07 -8.02
C GLN A 382 67.29 56.03 -9.34
N ASP A 383 67.71 55.18 -10.27
CA ASP A 383 67.04 54.99 -11.56
C ASP A 383 65.61 54.47 -11.36
N TYR A 384 65.40 53.48 -10.47
CA TYR A 384 64.07 52.94 -10.15
C TYR A 384 63.14 54.01 -9.59
N LEU A 385 63.60 54.80 -8.62
CA LEU A 385 62.83 55.91 -8.04
C LEU A 385 62.55 57.01 -9.08
N PHE A 386 63.49 57.28 -9.98
CA PHE A 386 63.32 58.29 -11.02
C PHE A 386 62.27 57.87 -12.06
N ILE A 387 62.34 56.62 -12.54
CA ILE A 387 61.44 56.08 -13.58
C ILE A 387 60.00 56.00 -13.08
N LYS A 388 59.78 55.60 -11.83
CA LYS A 388 58.44 55.39 -11.26
C LYS A 388 57.81 56.67 -10.66
N ASN A 389 58.57 57.75 -10.45
CA ASN A 389 58.04 59.08 -10.11
C ASN A 389 57.61 59.89 -11.34
N TYR A 390 57.76 59.35 -12.56
CA TYR A 390 57.16 59.95 -13.75
C TYR A 390 55.64 59.71 -13.71
N PRO A 391 54.81 60.77 -13.69
CA PRO A 391 53.37 60.60 -13.76
C PRO A 391 53.03 59.87 -15.06
N ALA A 392 52.32 58.75 -14.93
CA ALA A 392 51.79 57.99 -16.07
C ALA A 392 50.75 58.80 -16.84
#